data_AF-A0A9W7H7K9-F1
#
_entry.id   AF-A0A9W7H7K9-F1
#
_cell.length_a   1.000
_cell.length_b   1.000
_cell.length_c   1.000
_cell.angle_alpha   90.00
_cell.angle_beta   90.00
_cell.angle_gamma   90.00
#
_symmetry.space_group_name_H-M   'P 1'
#
loop_
_entity.id
_entity.type
_entity.pdbx_description
1 polymer ?
#
loop_
_entity_poly.entity_id
_entity_poly.type
_entity_poly.pdbx_seq_one_letter_code
_entity_poly.pdbx_strand_id
1 'polypeptide(L)' 'MANAISRVLPGAKHRLCLWHIMRNVLSHMEQDFLDGFMRCAEMCRTPFDFESAWKELVEKHNVQGKK' A
#
# COMPACT_ATOMS: atom_id res chain seq x y z
N MET A 1 3.60 -17.24 -2.46
CA MET A 1 2.23 -17.69 -2.13
C MET A 1 1.24 -17.47 -3.26
N ALA A 2 1.23 -16.30 -3.92
CA ALA A 2 0.26 -15.99 -4.97
C ALA A 2 0.11 -17.08 -6.06
N ASN A 3 1.22 -17.60 -6.60
CA ASN A 3 1.20 -18.64 -7.65
C ASN A 3 0.62 -19.98 -7.20
N ALA A 4 0.78 -20.34 -5.92
CA ALA A 4 0.17 -21.57 -5.40
C ALA A 4 -1.33 -21.36 -5.22
N ILE A 5 -1.73 -20.23 -4.62
CA ILE A 5 -3.14 -19.89 -4.36
C ILE A 5 -3.93 -19.77 -5.66
N SER A 6 -3.37 -19.19 -6.72
CA SER A 6 -4.07 -19.12 -8.01
C SER A 6 -4.33 -20.49 -8.63
N ARG A 7 -3.49 -21.49 -8.34
CA ARG A 7 -3.66 -22.86 -8.82
C ARG A 7 -4.65 -23.66 -7.97
N VAL A 8 -4.60 -23.51 -6.64
CA VAL A 8 -5.45 -24.31 -5.72
C VAL A 8 -6.80 -23.64 -5.42
N LEU A 9 -6.90 -22.32 -5.52
CA LEU A 9 -8.07 -21.50 -5.19
C LEU A 9 -8.24 -20.39 -6.25
N PRO A 10 -8.57 -20.73 -7.51
CA PRO A 10 -8.57 -19.78 -8.63
C PRO A 10 -9.57 -18.61 -8.48
N GLY A 11 -10.64 -18.79 -7.69
CA GLY A 11 -11.61 -17.73 -7.37
C GLY A 11 -11.16 -16.77 -6.26
N ALA A 12 -10.08 -17.08 -5.54
CA ALA A 12 -9.62 -16.27 -4.43
C ALA A 12 -8.81 -15.06 -4.93
N LYS A 13 -9.24 -13.86 -4.54
CA LYS A 13 -8.45 -12.63 -4.72
C LYS A 13 -7.40 -12.55 -3.61
N HIS A 14 -6.21 -13.08 -3.87
CA HIS A 14 -5.09 -12.97 -2.96
C HIS A 14 -4.58 -11.51 -2.91
N ARG A 15 -4.53 -10.94 -1.70
CA ARG A 15 -3.99 -9.60 -1.41
C ARG A 15 -3.08 -9.69 -0.21
N LEU A 16 -2.08 -8.81 -0.15
CA LEU A 16 -1.34 -8.62 1.09
C LEU A 16 -2.28 -8.00 2.13
N CYS A 17 -2.25 -8.55 3.35
CA CYS A 17 -2.93 -7.92 4.48
C CYS A 17 -2.31 -6.55 4.75
N LEU A 18 -3.14 -5.57 5.11
CA LEU A 18 -2.69 -4.21 5.41
C LEU A 18 -1.54 -4.21 6.44
N TRP A 19 -1.62 -5.05 7.46
CA TRP A 19 -0.56 -5.19 8.46
C TRP A 19 0.81 -5.53 7.86
N HIS A 20 0.86 -6.42 6.87
CA HIS A 20 2.12 -6.76 6.20
C HIS A 20 2.68 -5.57 5.41
N ILE A 21 1.81 -4.80 4.76
CA ILE A 21 2.20 -3.59 4.04
C ILE A 21 2.70 -2.52 5.02
N MET A 22 1.98 -2.26 6.10
CA MET A 22 2.37 -1.33 7.17
C MET A 22 3.72 -1.71 7.77
N ARG A 23 3.95 -3.00 8.05
CA ARG A 23 5.23 -3.49 8.57
C ARG A 23 6.38 -3.19 7.60
N ASN A 24 6.14 -3.29 6.30
CA ASN A 24 7.13 -2.93 5.29
C ASN A 24 7.44 -1.42 5.30
N VAL A 25 6.40 -0.59 5.38
CA VAL A 25 6.55 0.87 5.49
C VAL A 25 7.34 1.25 6.74
N LEU A 26 6.95 0.72 7.90
CA LEU A 26 7.63 0.91 9.18
C LEU A 26 9.12 0.54 9.16
N SER A 27 9.51 -0.43 8.33
CA SER A 27 10.89 -0.92 8.29
C SER A 27 11.80 -0.09 7.38
N HIS A 28 11.25 0.69 6.45
CA HIS A 28 12.02 1.34 5.38
C HIS A 28 11.76 2.85 5.25
N MET A 29 10.71 3.37 5.90
CA MET A 29 10.28 4.76 5.77
C MET A 29 10.21 5.44 7.14
N GLU A 30 10.25 6.76 7.13
CA GLU A 30 10.09 7.58 8.34
C GLU A 30 8.63 7.62 8.82
N GLN A 31 8.44 7.99 10.08
CA GLN A 31 7.11 8.02 10.72
C GLN A 31 6.12 8.96 9.99
N ASP A 32 6.56 10.10 9.48
CA ASP A 32 5.70 11.03 8.71
C ASP A 32 5.15 10.38 7.43
N PHE A 33 5.92 9.48 6.79
CA PHE A 33 5.43 8.72 5.64
C PHE A 33 4.39 7.68 6.06
N LEU A 34 4.59 7.03 7.22
CA LEU A 34 3.61 6.07 7.75
C LEU A 34 2.27 6.74 8.04
N ASP A 35 2.27 7.91 8.68
CA ASP A 35 1.05 8.65 9.00
C ASP A 35 0.28 9.03 7.72
N GLY A 36 1.00 9.49 6.70
CA GLY A 36 0.42 9.76 5.38
C GLY A 36 -0.08 8.48 4.69
N PHE A 37 0.64 7.37 4.81
CA PHE A 37 0.21 6.06 4.30
C PHE A 37 -1.08 5.58 4.97
N MET A 38 -1.18 5.72 6.29
CA MET A 38 -2.39 5.34 7.05
C MET A 38 -3.59 6.18 6.63
N ARG A 39 -3.40 7.48 6.37
CA ARG A 39 -4.44 8.32 5.78
C ARG A 39 -4.90 7.79 4.42
N CYS A 40 -3.98 7.38 3.55
CA CYS A 40 -4.35 6.77 2.26
C CYS A 40 -5.13 5.45 2.46
N ALA A 41 -4.70 4.61 3.39
CA ALA A 41 -5.29 3.28 3.61
C ALA A 41 -6.66 3.33 4.31
N GLU A 42 -6.88 4.27 5.23
CA GLU A 42 -8.08 4.31 6.08
C GLU A 42 -9.12 5.34 5.63
N MET A 43 -8.69 6.46 5.02
CA MET A 43 -9.58 7.57 4.70
C MET A 43 -10.06 7.59 3.24
N CYS A 44 -9.35 6.92 2.33
CA CYS A 44 -9.74 6.86 0.92
C CYS A 44 -10.74 5.74 0.67
N ARG A 45 -11.99 6.11 0.34
CA ARG A 45 -13.09 5.14 0.12
C ARG A 45 -13.30 4.77 -1.33
N THR A 46 -12.72 5.53 -2.25
CA THR A 46 -12.77 5.25 -3.68
C THR A 46 -11.36 5.06 -4.24
N PRO A 47 -11.21 4.34 -5.36
CA PRO A 47 -9.93 4.26 -6.05
C PRO A 47 -9.37 5.64 -6.42
N PHE A 48 -10.23 6.58 -6.82
CA PHE A 48 -9.82 7.93 -7.17
C PHE A 48 -9.21 8.68 -5.97
N ASP A 49 -9.88 8.64 -4.81
CA ASP A 49 -9.38 9.28 -3.59
C ASP A 49 -8.03 8.66 -3.17
N PHE A 50 -7.91 7.33 -3.32
CA PHE A 50 -6.66 6.63 -3.00
C PHE A 50 -5.53 7.05 -3.93
N GLU A 51 -5.73 7.01 -5.24
CA GLU A 51 -4.70 7.37 -6.22
C GLU A 51 -4.25 8.84 -6.07
N SER A 52 -5.17 9.75 -5.78
CA SER A 52 -4.84 11.16 -5.49
C SER A 52 -3.98 11.29 -4.23
N ALA A 53 -4.44 10.75 -3.11
CA ALA A 53 -3.72 10.84 -1.83
C ALA A 53 -2.37 10.12 -1.87
N TRP A 54 -2.30 8.97 -2.56
CA TRP A 54 -1.07 8.21 -2.77
C TRP A 54 -0.06 9.00 -3.59
N LYS A 55 -0.50 9.64 -4.68
CA LYS A 55 0.36 10.49 -5.50
C LYS A 55 0.94 11.65 -4.69
N GLU A 56 0.10 12.35 -3.92
CA GLU A 56 0.55 13.43 -3.04
C GLU A 56 1.58 12.94 -2.01
N LEU A 57 1.36 11.77 -1.39
CA LEU A 57 2.28 11.18 -0.43
C LEU A 57 3.63 10.85 -1.07
N VAL A 58 3.61 10.21 -2.24
CA VAL A 58 4.83 9.81 -2.96
C VAL A 58 5.64 11.04 -3.38
N GLU A 59 4.98 12.06 -3.92
CA GLU A 59 5.60 13.32 -4.34
C GLU A 59 6.20 14.08 -3.15
N LYS A 60 5.47 14.18 -2.04
CA LYS A 60 5.93 14.84 -0.80
C LYS A 60 7.24 14.24 -0.28
N HIS A 61 7.37 12.92 -0.33
CA HIS A 61 8.53 12.20 0.20
C HIS A 61 9.60 11.87 -0.86
N ASN A 62 9.39 12.26 -2.12
CA ASN A 62 10.31 12.04 -3.22
C ASN A 62 10.70 10.54 -3.39
N VAL A 63 9.72 9.65 -3.25
CA VAL A 63 9.91 8.18 -3.30
C VAL A 63 9.50 7.57 -4.64
N GLN A 64 9.12 8.39 -5.61
CA GLN A 64 8.85 7.95 -6.97
C GLN A 64 10.10 7.31 -7.61
N GLY A 65 9.95 6.10 -8.15
CA GLY A 65 10.95 5.49 -9.02
C GLY A 65 12.19 4.88 -8.35
N LYS A 66 12.23 4.72 -7.02
CA LYS A 66 13.25 3.89 -6.38
C LYS A 66 12.97 2.42 -6.70
N LYS A 67 13.80 1.83 -7.56
CA LYS A 67 13.82 0.38 -7.85
C LYS A 67 14.52 -0.38 -6.76
#